data_AF-A0A9E3UL25-F1
#
_entry.id   AF-A0A9E3UL25-F1
#
_cell.length_a   1.000
_cell.length_b   1.000
_cell.length_c   1.000
_cell.angle_alpha   90.00
_cell.angle_beta   90.00
_cell.angle_gamma   90.00
#
_symmetry.space_group_name_H-M   'P 1'
#
loop_
_entity.id
_entity.type
_entity.pdbx_description
1 polymer ?
#
loop_
_entity_poly.entity_id
_entity_poly.type
_entity_poly.pdbx_seq_one_letter_code
_entity_poly.pdbx_strand_id
1 'polypeptide(L)'
;MRPDLAVLPPRFLRTKEAAAFLSLSARTLEKHRTYGTGPAYRKLGGRVVYAVDDLEAWAARGAVTSTSDPRGSILPARRHTPAPLAQAARRPR
;
A
#
# COMPACT_ATOMS: atom_id res chain seq x y z
N MET A 1 38.83 -4.05 -12.09
CA MET A 1 37.52 -4.25 -12.74
C MET A 1 36.51 -4.43 -11.61
N ARG A 2 35.75 -3.37 -11.27
CA ARG A 2 34.66 -3.49 -10.29
C ARG A 2 33.62 -4.44 -10.89
N PRO A 3 33.13 -5.46 -10.17
CA PRO A 3 32.01 -6.23 -10.68
C PRO A 3 30.86 -5.25 -10.88
N ASP A 4 30.41 -5.19 -12.13
CA ASP A 4 29.14 -4.59 -12.49
C ASP A 4 28.05 -5.38 -11.76
N LEU A 5 27.59 -4.85 -10.63
CA LEU A 5 26.45 -5.39 -9.88
C LEU A 5 25.12 -4.97 -10.54
N ALA A 6 25.12 -4.63 -11.84
CA ALA A 6 23.94 -4.09 -12.52
C ALA A 6 22.88 -5.15 -12.87
N VAL A 7 23.04 -6.38 -12.39
CA VAL A 7 21.99 -7.43 -12.43
C VAL A 7 21.82 -8.07 -11.05
N LEU A 8 21.54 -7.27 -10.02
CA LEU A 8 20.96 -7.78 -8.76
C LEU A 8 19.58 -7.18 -8.49
N PRO A 9 18.51 -7.67 -9.15
CA PRO A 9 17.14 -7.42 -8.72
C PRO A 9 16.76 -8.36 -7.57
N PRO A 10 15.74 -8.08 -6.75
CA PRO A 10 15.32 -6.85 -6.08
C PRO A 10 15.73 -6.89 -4.58
N ARG A 11 16.20 -5.77 -4.03
CA ARG A 11 16.53 -5.62 -2.60
C ARG A 11 15.24 -5.67 -1.76
N PHE A 12 14.86 -6.85 -1.31
CA PHE A 12 13.68 -7.02 -0.46
C PHE A 12 13.87 -6.28 0.87
N LEU A 13 13.04 -5.27 1.12
CA LEU A 13 13.02 -4.48 2.34
C LEU A 13 12.06 -5.08 3.37
N ARG A 14 12.45 -5.07 4.64
CA ARG A 14 11.52 -5.40 5.73
C ARG A 14 10.57 -4.23 5.99
N THR A 15 9.48 -4.47 6.72
CA THR A 15 8.48 -3.42 7.04
C THR A 15 9.08 -2.13 7.58
N LYS A 16 10.11 -2.19 8.45
CA LYS A 16 10.76 -0.99 9.00
C LYS A 16 11.53 -0.21 7.93
N GLU A 17 12.24 -0.91 7.06
CA GLU A 17 13.03 -0.29 5.98
C GLU A 17 12.13 0.25 4.87
N ALA A 18 11.09 -0.50 4.50
CA ALA A 18 10.06 -0.04 3.57
C ALA A 18 9.35 1.22 4.09
N ALA A 19 9.12 1.30 5.41
CA ALA A 19 8.54 2.47 6.04
C ALA A 19 9.49 3.68 5.99
N ALA A 20 10.77 3.47 6.28
CA ALA A 20 11.79 4.51 6.12
C ALA A 20 11.91 4.99 4.67
N PHE A 21 11.84 4.07 3.70
CA PHE A 21 11.90 4.40 2.26
C PHE A 21 10.73 5.30 1.82
N LEU A 22 9.52 5.04 2.31
CA LEU A 22 8.32 5.83 2.00
C LEU A 22 8.10 7.02 2.94
N SER A 23 9.01 7.26 3.89
CA SER A 23 8.84 8.24 4.97
C SER A 23 7.52 8.08 5.75
N LEU A 24 7.11 6.83 5.96
CA LEU A 24 5.92 6.44 6.72
C LEU A 24 6.31 5.74 8.02
N SER A 25 5.34 5.61 8.94
CA SER A 25 5.55 4.75 10.11
C SER A 25 5.36 3.28 9.74
N ALA A 26 6.13 2.38 10.37
CA ALA A 26 5.94 0.93 10.20
C ALA A 26 4.51 0.50 10.54
N ARG A 27 3.90 1.13 11.56
CA ARG A 27 2.51 0.89 11.98
C ARG A 27 1.49 1.27 10.89
N THR A 28 1.78 2.32 10.13
CA THR A 28 0.96 2.74 8.98
C THR A 28 1.02 1.68 7.88
N LEU A 29 2.22 1.18 7.55
CA LEU A 29 2.39 0.09 6.60
C LEU A 29 1.68 -1.19 7.06
N GLU A 30 1.76 -1.56 8.34
CA GLU A 30 1.00 -2.69 8.88
C GLU A 30 -0.51 -2.54 8.67
N LYS A 31 -1.07 -1.34 8.94
CA LYS A 31 -2.50 -1.08 8.68
C LYS A 31 -2.83 -1.21 7.19
N HIS A 32 -2.01 -0.65 6.31
CA HIS A 32 -2.19 -0.75 4.87
C HIS A 32 -2.21 -2.22 4.39
N ARG A 33 -1.43 -3.11 5.02
CA ARG A 33 -1.50 -4.55 4.74
C ARG A 33 -2.81 -5.18 5.18
N THR A 34 -3.30 -4.83 6.36
CA THR A 34 -4.57 -5.35 6.89
C THR A 34 -5.76 -4.92 6.04
N TYR A 35 -5.75 -3.68 5.55
CA TYR A 35 -6.83 -3.14 4.71
C TYR A 35 -6.66 -3.43 3.22
N GLY A 36 -5.53 -3.98 2.79
CA GLY A 36 -5.24 -4.23 1.37
C GLY A 36 -5.01 -2.96 0.54
N THR A 37 -4.78 -1.80 1.18
CA THR A 37 -4.56 -0.51 0.50
C THR A 37 -3.07 -0.16 0.35
N GLY A 38 -2.18 -1.09 0.73
CA GLY A 38 -0.74 -0.91 0.75
C GLY A 38 0.02 -1.41 -0.48
N PRO A 39 1.35 -1.22 -0.48
CA PRO A 39 2.23 -1.83 -1.47
C PRO A 39 2.17 -3.36 -1.39
N ALA A 40 2.47 -4.02 -2.51
CA ALA A 40 2.47 -5.48 -2.56
C ALA A 40 3.56 -6.03 -1.62
N TYR A 41 3.19 -7.01 -0.80
CA TYR A 41 4.11 -7.65 0.14
C TYR A 41 4.23 -9.14 -0.17
N ARG A 42 5.39 -9.71 0.15
CA ARG A 42 5.70 -11.14 -0.04
C ARG A 42 5.98 -11.78 1.31
N LYS A 43 5.51 -13.01 1.49
CA LYS A 43 5.78 -13.83 2.68
C LYS A 43 6.93 -14.78 2.36
N LEU A 44 8.10 -14.55 2.97
CA LEU A 44 9.28 -15.40 2.82
C LEU A 44 9.65 -15.98 4.18
N GLY A 45 9.45 -17.29 4.37
CA GLY A 45 9.85 -18.00 5.60
C GLY A 45 9.30 -17.39 6.89
N GLY A 46 8.04 -16.98 6.90
CA GLY A 46 7.39 -16.32 8.04
C GLY A 46 7.68 -14.83 8.20
N ARG A 47 8.59 -14.27 7.38
CA ARG A 47 8.87 -12.84 7.33
C ARG A 47 8.11 -12.17 6.20
N VAL A 48 7.84 -10.89 6.39
CA VAL A 48 7.18 -10.06 5.39
C VAL A 48 8.21 -9.11 4.82
N VAL A 49 8.28 -9.12 3.49
CA VAL A 49 9.17 -8.25 2.74
C VAL A 49 8.44 -7.53 1.63
N TYR A 50 9.02 -6.42 1.20
CA TYR A 50 8.57 -5.59 0.08
C TYR A 50 9.68 -5.53 -0.94
N ALA A 51 9.38 -5.65 -2.23
CA ALA A 51 10.34 -5.26 -3.25
C ALA A 51 10.37 -3.73 -3.33
N VAL A 52 11.54 -3.16 -3.60
CA VAL A 52 11.67 -1.70 -3.83
C VAL A 52 10.77 -1.28 -5.00
N ASP A 53 10.74 -2.06 -6.09
CA ASP A 53 9.88 -1.83 -7.25
C ASP A 53 8.39 -1.75 -6.88
N ASP A 54 7.91 -2.66 -6.02
CA ASP A 54 6.52 -2.66 -5.53
C ASP A 54 6.21 -1.42 -4.66
N LEU A 55 7.20 -0.92 -3.91
CA LEU A 55 7.07 0.31 -3.11
C LEU A 55 7.02 1.56 -3.99
N GLU A 56 7.90 1.64 -4.99
CA GLU A 56 7.92 2.73 -5.97
C GLU A 56 6.65 2.76 -6.80
N ALA A 57 6.21 1.60 -7.31
CA ALA A 57 4.96 1.47 -8.05
C ALA A 57 3.76 1.88 -7.19
N TRP A 58 3.75 1.54 -5.90
CA TRP A 58 2.69 1.99 -5.00
C TRP A 58 2.73 3.49 -4.75
N ALA A 59 3.90 4.08 -4.52
CA ALA A 59 4.05 5.52 -4.38
C ALA A 59 3.61 6.26 -5.64
N ALA A 60 3.97 5.75 -6.82
CA ALA A 60 3.55 6.28 -8.11
C ALA A 60 2.03 6.18 -8.32
N ARG A 61 1.38 5.09 -7.88
CA ARG A 61 -0.09 4.97 -7.89
C ARG A 61 -0.78 6.01 -6.99
N GLY A 62 -0.13 6.41 -5.90
CA GLY A 62 -0.60 7.46 -5.00
C GLY A 62 -0.19 8.87 -5.37
N ALA A 63 0.62 9.03 -6.42
CA ALA A 63 1.05 10.34 -6.87
C ALA A 63 -0.15 11.06 -7.48
N VAL A 64 -0.75 11.91 -6.66
CA VAL A 64 -1.81 12.84 -7.07
C VAL A 64 -1.11 14.09 -7.59
N THR A 65 -1.06 14.30 -8.91
CA THR A 65 -0.52 15.54 -9.50
C THR A 65 -1.49 16.72 -9.34
N SER A 66 -2.76 16.47 -9.03
CA SER A 66 -3.79 17.49 -8.84
C SER A 66 -4.88 17.00 -7.89
N THR A 67 -5.29 17.82 -6.92
CA THR A 67 -6.28 17.50 -5.86
C THR A 67 -7.65 17.01 -6.38
N SER A 68 -7.92 17.17 -7.68
CA SER A 68 -9.13 16.73 -8.37
C SER A 68 -8.98 15.42 -9.15
N ASP A 69 -7.81 14.74 -9.11
CA ASP A 69 -7.59 13.54 -9.91
C ASP A 69 -8.11 12.28 -9.19
N PRO A 70 -9.12 11.57 -9.73
CA PRO A 70 -9.69 10.37 -9.10
C PRO A 70 -8.75 9.16 -9.15
N ARG A 71 -7.58 9.26 -9.79
CA ARG A 71 -6.62 8.14 -9.94
C ARG A 71 -5.66 7.98 -8.78
N GLY A 72 -5.47 9.00 -7.95
CA GLY A 72 -4.67 8.89 -6.72
C GLY A 72 -5.46 8.20 -5.61
N SER A 73 -5.92 6.98 -5.88
CA SER A 73 -6.85 6.25 -5.03
C SER A 73 -6.09 5.35 -4.03
N ILE A 74 -5.06 5.89 -3.36
CA ILE A 74 -4.59 5.22 -2.13
C ILE A 74 -5.60 5.54 -1.05
N LEU A 75 -6.54 4.62 -0.86
CA LEU A 75 -7.50 4.73 0.23
C LEU A 75 -6.74 4.81 1.57
N PRO A 76 -7.10 5.75 2.44
CA PRO A 76 -6.46 5.86 3.75
C PRO A 76 -6.59 4.53 4.49
N ALA A 77 -5.59 4.19 5.30
CA ALA A 77 -5.60 2.98 6.13
C ALA A 77 -6.57 3.10 7.33
N ARG A 78 -7.84 3.38 7.03
CA ARG A 78 -8.95 3.60 7.96
C ARG A 78 -9.96 2.46 7.77
N ARG A 79 -10.56 1.99 8.87
CA ARG A 79 -11.68 1.04 8.78
C ARG A 79 -12.77 1.67 7.95
N HIS A 80 -13.05 1.12 6.78
CA HIS A 80 -14.29 1.39 6.09
C HIS A 80 -15.39 0.72 6.90
N THR A 81 -16.09 1.49 7.72
CA THR A 81 -17.41 1.07 8.19
C THR A 81 -18.23 0.83 6.93
N PRO A 82 -18.75 -0.39 6.67
CA PRO A 82 -19.68 -0.55 5.58
C PRO A 82 -20.82 0.44 5.82
N ALA A 83 -21.14 1.25 4.81
CA ALA A 83 -22.27 2.16 4.88
C ALA A 83 -23.49 1.37 5.36
N PRO A 84 -24.28 1.87 6.33
CA PRO A 84 -25.50 1.19 6.70
C PRO A 84 -26.36 1.05 5.44
N LEU A 85 -26.82 -0.16 5.17
CA LEU A 85 -27.82 -0.48 4.16
C LEU A 85 -29.15 0.18 4.56
N ALA A 86 -29.21 1.51 4.47
CA ALA A 86 -30.42 2.28 4.69
C ALA A 86 -31.11 2.40 3.33
N GLN A 87 -32.12 1.54 3.11
CA GLN A 87 -33.50 1.95 2.82
C GLN A 87 -34.23 0.92 1.96
N ALA A 88 -34.46 -0.26 2.53
CA ALA A 88 -35.50 -1.19 2.08
C ALA A 88 -36.56 -1.32 3.18
N ALA A 89 -37.31 -0.25 3.41
CA ALA A 89 -38.47 -0.31 4.30
C ALA A 89 -39.61 0.56 3.75
N ARG A 90 -40.47 -0.11 2.97
CA ARG A 90 -41.94 -0.09 3.10
C ARG A 90 -42.63 1.27 2.93
N ARG A 91 -43.12 1.52 1.71
CA ARG A 91 -44.41 2.23 1.52
C ARG A 91 -45.53 1.19 1.40
N PRO A 92 -46.55 1.20 2.26
CA PRO A 92 -47.87 0.75 1.86
C PRO A 92 -48.74 1.95 1.45
N ARG A 93 -49.47 1.68 0.36
CA ARG A 93 -50.63 2.34 -0.29
C ARG A 93 -51.19 3.62 0.30
#